data_AF-A0A6P0VT28-F1
#
_entry.id   AF-A0A6P0VT28-F1
#
_cell.length_a   1.000
_cell.length_b   1.000
_cell.length_c   1.000
_cell.angle_alpha   90.00
_cell.angle_beta   90.00
_cell.angle_gamma   90.00
#
_symmetry.space_group_name_H-M   'P 1'
#
loop_
_entity.id
_entity.type
_entity.pdbx_description
1 polymer ?
#
loop_
_entity_poly.entity_id
_entity_poly.type
_entity_poly.pdbx_seq_one_letter_code
_entity_poly.pdbx_strand_id
1 'polypeptide(L)'
;MPPERVVNNWIALWLMHKLAKFVNPLLLRPHTCELQVPGNPQNRYPDLVVMREDHLFQTEKRLTITLAMLPPQFVAEVVSPYRNQDNDNYRRDYIDKVQQYQQRGIPEYA
;
A
#
# COMPACT_ATOMS: atom_id res chain seq x y z
N MET A 1 -13.99 -6.95 2.25
CA MET A 1 -13.76 -5.50 2.38
C MET A 1 -14.91 -4.80 1.69
N PRO A 2 -15.59 -3.81 2.30
CA PRO A 2 -16.61 -3.04 1.60
C PRO A 2 -15.99 -2.31 0.40
N PRO A 3 -16.78 -1.96 -0.64
CA PRO A 3 -16.28 -1.20 -1.79
C PRO A 3 -15.67 0.14 -1.34
N GLU A 4 -14.53 0.50 -1.93
CA GLU A 4 -13.86 1.77 -1.66
C GLU A 4 -14.72 2.95 -2.12
N ARG A 5 -14.62 4.09 -1.43
CA ARG A 5 -15.34 5.30 -1.84
C ARG A 5 -14.77 5.80 -3.17
N VAL A 6 -15.63 6.25 -4.07
CA VAL A 6 -15.23 6.80 -5.39
C VAL A 6 -14.18 7.90 -5.25
N VAL A 7 -14.30 8.76 -4.24
CA VAL A 7 -13.33 9.83 -3.96
C VAL A 7 -11.96 9.28 -3.57
N ASN A 8 -11.91 8.26 -2.71
CA ASN A 8 -10.65 7.67 -2.27
C ASN A 8 -9.93 6.97 -3.43
N ASN A 9 -10.67 6.21 -4.24
CA ASN A 9 -10.16 5.61 -5.47
C ASN A 9 -9.62 6.67 -6.44
N TRP A 10 -10.35 7.79 -6.60
CA TRP A 10 -9.89 8.90 -7.43
C TRP A 10 -8.59 9.53 -6.90
N ILE A 11 -8.44 9.72 -5.58
CA ILE A 11 -7.21 10.24 -4.97
C ILE A 11 -6.04 9.29 -5.21
N ALA A 12 -6.22 7.98 -5.01
CA ALA A 12 -5.17 6.98 -5.24
C ALA A 12 -4.71 6.97 -6.71
N LEU A 13 -5.66 6.97 -7.65
CA LEU A 13 -5.36 7.03 -9.09
C LEU A 13 -4.72 8.36 -9.50
N TRP A 14 -5.16 9.48 -8.91
CA TRP A 14 -4.55 10.79 -9.15
C TRP A 14 -3.10 10.82 -8.65
N LEU A 15 -2.83 10.30 -7.44
CA LEU A 15 -1.48 10.19 -6.90
C LEU A 15 -0.59 9.31 -7.79
N MET A 16 -1.09 8.15 -8.21
CA MET A 16 -0.41 7.28 -9.17
C MET A 16 -0.04 8.03 -10.44
N HIS A 17 -0.99 8.79 -11.01
CA HIS A 17 -0.75 9.58 -12.22
C HIS A 17 0.31 10.67 -12.01
N LYS A 18 0.39 11.28 -10.82
CA LYS A 18 1.46 12.24 -10.49
C LYS A 18 2.82 11.54 -10.35
N LEU A 19 2.88 10.41 -9.66
CA LEU A 19 4.11 9.64 -9.47
C LEU A 19 4.64 9.05 -10.79
N ALA A 20 3.76 8.69 -11.73
CA ALA A 20 4.13 8.19 -13.05
C ALA A 20 4.96 9.18 -13.89
N LYS A 21 5.06 10.44 -13.47
CA LYS A 21 5.94 11.45 -14.09
C LYS A 21 7.41 11.30 -13.66
N PHE A 22 7.68 10.60 -12.57
CA PHE A 22 8.99 10.46 -11.94
C PHE A 22 9.41 9.00 -11.78
N VAL A 23 8.44 8.09 -11.69
CA VAL A 23 8.61 6.65 -11.48
C VAL A 23 8.15 5.91 -12.73
N ASN A 24 8.89 4.86 -13.13
CA ASN A 24 8.49 3.98 -14.22
C ASN A 24 7.05 3.44 -13.96
N PRO A 25 6.07 3.68 -14.85
CA PRO A 25 4.70 3.23 -14.66
C PRO A 25 4.58 1.71 -14.47
N LEU A 26 5.52 0.93 -14.99
CA LEU A 26 5.57 -0.52 -14.78
C LEU A 26 5.78 -0.90 -13.31
N LEU A 27 6.24 -0.01 -12.44
CA LEU A 27 6.44 -0.26 -11.02
C LEU A 27 5.26 0.18 -10.15
N LEU A 28 4.27 0.88 -10.72
CA LEU A 28 3.13 1.41 -9.98
C LEU A 28 1.97 0.40 -9.96
N ARG A 29 1.48 0.06 -8.77
CA ARG A 29 0.37 -0.90 -8.61
C ARG A 29 -0.73 -0.33 -7.71
N PRO A 30 -1.85 0.12 -8.31
CA PRO A 30 -3.00 0.56 -7.53
C PRO A 30 -3.83 -0.65 -7.06
N HIS A 31 -4.26 -0.64 -5.79
CA HIS A 31 -5.25 -1.51 -5.10
C HIS A 31 -5.09 -3.04 -5.16
N THR A 32 -4.22 -3.57 -6.00
CA THR A 32 -4.19 -5.00 -6.36
C THR A 32 -2.96 -5.73 -5.86
N CYS A 33 -1.94 -4.99 -5.43
CA CYS A 33 -0.71 -5.58 -4.90
C CYS A 33 -0.97 -6.13 -3.49
N GLU A 34 -0.89 -7.45 -3.34
CA GLU A 34 -0.87 -8.08 -2.03
C GLU A 34 0.51 -7.89 -1.41
N LEU A 35 0.58 -7.33 -0.22
CA LEU A 35 1.82 -7.08 0.50
C LEU A 35 1.81 -7.85 1.81
N GLN A 36 2.73 -8.81 1.96
CA GLN A 36 2.94 -9.45 3.24
C GLN A 36 3.59 -8.49 4.24
N VAL A 37 3.03 -8.45 5.44
CA VAL A 37 3.48 -7.63 6.57
C VAL A 37 3.64 -8.50 7.82
N PRO A 38 4.50 -8.12 8.77
CA PRO A 38 4.59 -8.81 10.05
C PRO A 38 3.30 -8.64 10.88
N GLY A 39 3.03 -9.61 11.74
CA GLY A 39 1.90 -9.57 12.67
C GLY A 39 0.56 -9.96 12.04
N ASN A 40 -0.52 -9.37 12.55
CA ASN A 40 -1.89 -9.64 12.12
C ASN A 40 -2.58 -8.32 11.70
N PRO A 41 -3.18 -8.22 10.51
CA PRO A 41 -3.20 -9.24 9.45
C PRO A 41 -1.82 -9.46 8.82
N GLN A 42 -1.60 -10.65 8.26
CA GLN A 42 -0.35 -11.02 7.57
C GLN A 42 -0.23 -10.42 6.17
N ASN A 43 -1.35 -10.00 5.56
CA ASN A 43 -1.40 -9.41 4.24
C ASN A 43 -2.16 -8.07 4.27
N ARG A 44 -1.68 -7.11 3.48
CA ARG A 44 -2.35 -5.83 3.19
C ARG A 44 -2.50 -5.67 1.69
N TYR A 45 -3.46 -4.84 1.30
CA TYR A 45 -3.72 -4.45 -0.09
C TYR A 45 -3.71 -2.92 -0.13
N PRO A 46 -2.52 -2.29 -0.18
CA PRO A 46 -2.46 -0.83 -0.14
C PRO A 46 -3.07 -0.20 -1.38
N ASP A 47 -3.54 1.03 -1.25
CA ASP A 47 -4.17 1.75 -2.36
C ASP A 47 -3.19 2.03 -3.50
N LEU A 48 -1.91 2.27 -3.16
CA LEU A 48 -0.85 2.39 -4.14
C LEU A 48 0.46 1.80 -3.61
N VAL A 49 1.12 1.00 -4.43
CA VAL A 49 2.46 0.47 -4.16
C VAL A 49 3.40 0.87 -5.28
N VAL A 50 4.59 1.36 -4.92
CA VAL A 50 5.73 1.50 -5.83
C VAL A 50 6.67 0.34 -5.60
N MET A 51 6.69 -0.58 -6.56
CA MET A 51 7.53 -1.76 -6.54
C MET A 51 8.99 -1.44 -6.87
N ARG A 52 9.87 -2.40 -6.64
CA ARG A 52 11.23 -2.45 -7.16
C ARG A 52 11.25 -3.17 -8.50
N GLU A 53 12.30 -2.96 -9.28
CA GLU A 53 12.49 -3.69 -10.55
C GLU A 53 12.53 -5.21 -10.34
N ASP A 54 13.22 -5.69 -9.29
CA ASP A 54 13.27 -7.11 -8.94
C ASP A 54 11.88 -7.74 -8.74
N HIS A 55 10.90 -6.95 -8.27
CA HIS A 55 9.54 -7.44 -8.06
C HIS A 55 8.84 -7.79 -9.36
N LEU A 56 9.21 -7.18 -10.49
CA LEU A 56 8.57 -7.48 -11.78
C LEU A 56 8.69 -8.96 -12.15
N PHE A 57 9.86 -9.55 -11.91
CA PHE A 57 10.09 -10.97 -12.14
C PHE A 57 9.55 -11.83 -10.98
N GLN A 58 9.78 -11.40 -9.73
CA GLN A 58 9.36 -12.17 -8.55
C GLN A 58 7.83 -12.31 -8.43
N THR A 59 7.07 -11.38 -9.02
CA THR A 59 5.61 -11.32 -8.95
C THR A 59 4.91 -11.62 -10.28
N GLU A 60 5.64 -12.14 -11.28
CA GLU A 60 5.11 -12.40 -12.63
C GLU A 60 3.85 -13.28 -12.62
N LYS A 61 3.84 -14.32 -11.78
CA LYS A 61 2.70 -15.26 -11.66
C LYS A 61 1.59 -14.74 -10.76
N ARG A 62 1.94 -13.98 -9.72
CA ARG A 62 1.00 -13.46 -8.72
C ARG A 62 1.57 -12.17 -8.13
N LEU A 63 0.76 -11.11 -8.13
CA LEU A 63 1.11 -9.80 -7.61
C LEU A 63 1.14 -9.76 -6.07
N THR A 64 2.02 -10.56 -5.48
CA THR A 64 2.23 -10.69 -4.04
C THR A 64 3.69 -10.43 -3.69
N ILE A 65 3.97 -9.37 -2.94
CA ILE A 65 5.30 -9.10 -2.38
C ILE A 65 5.40 -9.80 -1.02
N THR A 66 6.21 -10.85 -0.93
CA THR A 66 6.34 -11.66 0.28
C THR A 66 7.35 -11.08 1.27
N LEU A 67 7.39 -11.61 2.50
CA LEU A 67 8.39 -11.19 3.51
C LEU A 67 9.83 -11.57 3.13
N ALA A 68 10.02 -12.58 2.26
CA ALA A 68 11.33 -12.99 1.78
C ALA A 68 11.89 -12.05 0.68
N MET A 69 11.05 -11.18 0.13
CA MET A 69 11.45 -10.20 -0.89
C MET A 69 11.85 -8.88 -0.22
N LEU A 70 12.67 -8.08 -0.91
CA LEU A 70 12.91 -6.69 -0.49
C LEU A 70 11.56 -5.93 -0.39
N PRO A 71 11.40 -5.02 0.59
CA PRO A 71 10.18 -4.21 0.70
C PRO A 71 9.96 -3.37 -0.57
N PRO A 72 8.70 -2.99 -0.90
CA PRO A 72 8.46 -1.97 -1.92
C PRO A 72 9.19 -0.66 -1.58
N GLN A 73 9.37 0.21 -2.57
CA GLN A 73 9.98 1.52 -2.34
C GLN A 73 9.03 2.48 -1.65
N PHE A 74 7.73 2.39 -1.94
CA PHE A 74 6.73 3.27 -1.37
C PHE A 74 5.36 2.61 -1.27
N VAL A 75 4.59 2.98 -0.26
CA VAL A 75 3.19 2.58 -0.07
C VAL A 75 2.35 3.81 0.30
N ALA A 76 1.17 3.96 -0.30
CA ALA A 76 0.19 4.96 0.12
C ALA A 76 -1.17 4.34 0.44
N GLU A 77 -1.83 4.92 1.43
CA GLU A 77 -3.17 4.57 1.90
C GLU A 77 -4.08 5.81 1.91
N VAL A 78 -5.22 5.75 1.22
CA VAL A 78 -6.18 6.85 1.18
C VAL A 78 -7.23 6.67 2.28
N VAL A 79 -6.87 7.16 3.46
CA VAL A 79 -7.69 7.08 4.66
C VAL A 79 -8.90 8.02 4.59
N SER A 80 -10.07 7.49 4.91
CA SER A 80 -11.28 8.30 5.09
C SER A 80 -11.21 9.09 6.40
N PRO A 81 -11.86 10.27 6.49
CA PRO A 81 -11.90 11.04 7.71
C PRO A 81 -12.70 10.32 8.80
N TYR A 82 -12.18 10.35 10.04
CA TYR A 82 -12.83 9.77 11.22
C TYR A 82 -13.33 10.87 12.16
N ARG A 83 -14.47 10.63 12.84
CA ARG A 83 -15.05 11.60 13.77
C ARG A 83 -14.19 11.83 15.01
N ASN A 84 -13.54 10.78 15.49
CA ASN A 84 -12.63 10.79 16.64
C ASN A 84 -11.66 9.60 16.56
N GLN A 85 -10.71 9.56 17.49
CA GLN A 85 -9.69 8.52 17.58
C GLN A 85 -10.21 7.19 18.14
N ASP A 86 -11.40 7.19 18.75
CA ASP A 86 -12.06 5.99 19.30
C ASP A 86 -12.68 5.11 18.21
N ASN A 87 -12.62 5.52 16.94
CA ASN A 87 -13.07 4.69 15.84
C ASN A 87 -12.08 3.53 15.60
N ASP A 88 -12.57 2.29 15.58
CA ASP A 88 -11.73 1.11 15.32
C ASP A 88 -10.91 1.23 14.02
N ASN A 89 -11.45 1.91 13.00
CA ASN A 89 -10.72 2.14 11.74
C ASN A 89 -9.62 3.19 11.87
N TYR A 90 -9.73 4.15 12.80
CA TYR A 90 -8.69 5.15 13.06
C TYR A 90 -7.41 4.45 13.53
N ARG A 91 -7.52 3.60 14.57
CA ARG A 91 -6.36 2.88 15.10
C ARG A 91 -5.74 1.97 14.04
N ARG A 92 -6.57 1.24 13.29
CA ARG A 92 -6.10 0.37 12.22
C ARG A 92 -5.29 1.14 11.17
N ASP A 93 -5.80 2.28 10.71
CA ASP A 93 -5.22 2.99 9.57
C ASP A 93 -4.04 3.89 9.95
N TYR A 94 -4.10 4.56 11.10
CA TYR A 94 -3.07 5.51 11.52
C TYR A 94 -2.02 4.92 12.47
N ILE A 95 -2.28 3.76 13.09
CA ILE A 95 -1.35 3.13 14.05
C ILE A 95 -0.90 1.78 13.53
N ASP A 96 -1.82 0.83 13.34
CA ASP A 96 -1.46 -0.55 13.06
C ASP A 96 -0.78 -0.71 11.68
N LYS A 97 -1.36 -0.12 10.61
CA LYS A 97 -0.76 -0.12 9.27
C LYS A 97 0.63 0.52 9.26
N VAL A 98 0.75 1.70 9.89
CA VAL A 98 2.01 2.45 9.98
C VAL A 98 3.10 1.62 10.65
N GLN A 99 2.80 1.01 11.81
CA GLN A 99 3.74 0.13 12.51
C GLN A 99 4.14 -1.08 11.66
N GLN A 100 3.17 -1.70 10.96
CA GLN A 100 3.45 -2.83 10.08
C GLN A 100 4.36 -2.45 8.91
N TYR A 101 4.16 -1.29 8.27
CA TYR A 101 5.02 -0.81 7.18
C TYR A 101 6.42 -0.44 7.65
N GLN A 102 6.51 0.19 8.83
CA GLN A 102 7.79 0.48 9.45
C GLN A 102 8.56 -0.81 9.77
N GLN A 103 7.92 -1.80 10.40
CA GLN A 103 8.53 -3.10 10.69
C GLN A 103 8.87 -3.89 9.42
N ARG A 104 8.08 -3.72 8.35
CA ARG A 104 8.35 -4.31 7.03
C ARG A 104 9.59 -3.70 6.36
N GLY A 105 10.09 -2.56 6.86
CA GLY A 105 11.26 -1.85 6.36
C GLY A 105 10.97 -1.06 5.08
N ILE A 106 9.73 -0.63 4.87
CA ILE A 106 9.35 0.19 3.72
C ILE A 106 9.94 1.59 3.96
N PRO A 107 10.77 2.12 3.05
CA PRO A 107 11.51 3.35 3.32
C PRO A 107 10.60 4.59 3.34
N GLU A 108 9.50 4.58 2.59
CA GLU A 108 8.52 5.66 2.57
C GLU A 108 7.09 5.11 2.59
N TYR A 109 6.24 5.66 3.45
CA TYR A 109 4.82 5.32 3.55
C TYR A 109 4.00 6.55 3.94
N ALA A 110 2.81 6.69 3.35
CA ALA A 110 1.93 7.85 3.53
C ALA A 110 0.46 7.45 3.68
#